data_AF-A0A7X7A4T5-F1
#
_entry.id   AF-A0A7X7A4T5-F1
#
_cell.length_a   1.000
_cell.length_b   1.000
_cell.length_c   1.000
_cell.angle_alpha   90.00
_cell.angle_beta   90.00
_cell.angle_gamma   90.00
#
_symmetry.space_group_name_H-M   'P 1'
#
loop_
_entity.id
_entity.type
_entity.pdbx_description
1 polymer ?
#
loop_
_entity_poly.entity_id
_entity_poly.type
_entity_poly.pdbx_seq_one_letter_code
_entity_poly.pdbx_strand_id
1 'polypeptide(L)'
;MRRFPGRETGKWLRERGEDIRITPETGQVGGVAPAAVMPAVGADRVRWGAIWAGLLVAIATQMILSSLGLAIGLYSITQTAAGALGISWSAVGLWSAIWALISLFLGGWVAARLASATTTASGAWHGVIVWALALVLGTLLTAIGVTGVLGYLPSRVLTTPGVTPTDIASNAWGFFIGALLGLAAAAWGGSVGKRREGTEA
;
A
#
# COMPACT_ATOMS: atom_id res chain seq x y z
N MET A 1 -56.79 -13.06 14.27
CA MET A 1 -57.77 -12.37 13.40
C MET A 1 -57.67 -10.86 13.63
N ARG A 2 -57.03 -10.11 12.73
CA ARG A 2 -57.10 -8.63 12.70
C ARG A 2 -57.82 -8.25 11.41
N ARG A 3 -58.96 -7.59 11.55
CA ARG A 3 -59.84 -7.17 10.46
C ARG A 3 -59.27 -5.89 9.87
N PHE A 4 -58.73 -5.94 8.66
CA PHE A 4 -58.34 -4.73 7.93
C PHE A 4 -59.60 -4.02 7.40
N PRO A 5 -59.82 -2.73 7.71
CA PRO A 5 -60.91 -1.97 7.12
C PRO A 5 -60.55 -1.63 5.67
N GLY A 6 -61.20 -2.32 4.73
CA GLY A 6 -61.18 -1.98 3.32
C GLY A 6 -62.21 -0.89 3.03
N ARG A 7 -61.79 0.17 2.33
CA ARG A 7 -62.56 0.93 1.31
C ARG A 7 -61.91 2.24 0.83
N GLU A 8 -60.76 2.65 1.35
CA GLU A 8 -60.17 3.95 0.96
C GLU A 8 -58.88 3.88 0.12
N THR A 9 -58.29 2.69 -0.04
CA THR A 9 -57.05 2.52 -0.80
C THR A 9 -57.18 2.81 -2.29
N GLY A 10 -58.40 2.81 -2.84
CA GLY A 10 -58.62 3.11 -4.26
C GLY A 10 -58.49 4.58 -4.64
N LYS A 11 -58.59 5.51 -3.68
CA LYS A 11 -58.56 6.95 -3.99
C LYS A 11 -57.13 7.45 -4.21
N TRP A 12 -56.20 7.03 -3.34
CA TRP A 12 -54.78 7.37 -3.41
C TRP A 12 -54.05 6.81 -4.64
N LEU A 13 -54.57 5.73 -5.22
CA LEU A 13 -54.02 5.13 -6.44
C LEU A 13 -54.51 5.83 -7.71
N ARG A 14 -55.76 6.34 -7.72
CA ARG A 14 -56.32 7.13 -8.84
C ARG A 14 -55.67 8.51 -8.95
N GLU A 15 -55.36 9.16 -7.84
CA GLU A 15 -54.67 10.46 -7.83
C GLU A 15 -53.23 10.37 -8.36
N ARG A 16 -52.59 9.18 -8.29
CA ARG A 16 -51.26 8.92 -8.86
C ARG A 16 -51.28 8.47 -10.32
N GLY A 17 -52.43 8.56 -11.01
CA GLY A 17 -52.56 8.18 -12.42
C GLY A 17 -52.36 6.69 -12.70
N GLU A 18 -52.30 5.86 -11.66
CA GLU A 18 -51.99 4.43 -11.76
C GLU A 18 -53.30 3.64 -11.71
N ASP A 19 -54.05 3.70 -12.82
CA ASP A 19 -55.19 2.82 -13.05
C ASP A 19 -54.68 1.39 -13.23
N ILE A 20 -54.67 0.62 -12.15
CA ILE A 20 -54.41 -0.83 -12.20
C ILE A 20 -55.62 -1.47 -12.89
N ARG A 21 -55.61 -1.45 -14.23
CA ARG A 21 -56.49 -2.30 -15.04
C ARG A 21 -55.98 -3.73 -14.88
N ILE A 22 -56.69 -4.52 -14.08
CA ILE A 22 -56.49 -5.97 -14.07
C ILE A 22 -57.14 -6.48 -15.36
N THR A 23 -56.37 -6.53 -16.45
CA THR A 23 -56.75 -7.23 -17.67
C THR A 23 -56.74 -8.73 -17.37
N PRO A 24 -57.88 -9.44 -17.42
CA PRO A 24 -57.92 -10.86 -17.15
C PRO A 24 -57.58 -11.63 -18.44
N GLU A 25 -56.44 -11.34 -19.06
CA GLU A 25 -56.03 -12.07 -20.26
C GLU A 25 -54.59 -12.54 -20.16
N THR A 26 -54.48 -13.87 -20.35
CA THR A 26 -53.29 -14.72 -20.42
C THR A 26 -52.71 -15.19 -19.08
N GLY A 27 -52.77 -16.50 -18.87
CA GLY A 27 -52.08 -17.24 -17.80
C GLY A 27 -50.56 -17.26 -17.99
N GLN A 28 -49.95 -16.09 -18.18
CA GLN A 28 -48.53 -15.91 -17.94
C GLN A 28 -48.38 -15.59 -16.45
N VAL A 29 -47.94 -16.57 -15.67
CA VAL A 29 -47.22 -16.30 -14.43
C VAL A 29 -46.12 -15.31 -14.80
N GLY A 30 -46.30 -14.04 -14.40
CA GLY A 30 -45.39 -12.96 -14.72
C GLY A 30 -43.98 -13.45 -14.46
N GLY A 31 -43.17 -13.52 -15.52
CA GLY A 31 -41.76 -13.86 -15.39
C GLY A 31 -41.20 -12.99 -14.29
N VAL A 32 -40.57 -13.61 -13.29
CA VAL A 32 -39.78 -12.90 -12.29
C VAL A 32 -38.88 -11.97 -13.09
N ALA A 33 -39.16 -10.66 -13.05
CA ALA A 33 -38.32 -9.67 -13.71
C ALA A 33 -36.90 -10.04 -13.30
N PRO A 34 -35.98 -10.36 -14.25
CA PRO A 34 -34.65 -10.83 -13.90
C PRO A 34 -34.11 -9.82 -12.91
N ALA A 35 -33.86 -10.29 -11.67
CA ALA A 35 -33.55 -9.46 -10.53
C ALA A 35 -32.61 -8.38 -11.01
N ALA A 36 -33.07 -7.13 -11.01
CA ALA A 36 -32.35 -6.02 -11.61
C ALA A 36 -30.90 -6.16 -11.17
N VAL A 37 -30.02 -6.51 -12.11
CA VAL A 37 -28.59 -6.59 -11.86
C VAL A 37 -28.23 -5.15 -11.58
N MET A 38 -28.29 -4.76 -10.31
CA MET A 38 -27.81 -3.46 -9.87
C MET A 38 -26.40 -3.40 -10.46
N PRO A 39 -26.11 -2.47 -11.38
CA PRO A 39 -24.77 -2.33 -11.89
C PRO A 39 -23.93 -2.19 -10.64
N ALA A 40 -23.04 -3.16 -10.40
CA ALA A 40 -22.21 -3.17 -9.20
C ALA A 40 -21.58 -1.78 -9.13
N VAL A 41 -22.05 -0.97 -8.19
CA VAL A 41 -21.55 0.39 -7.95
C VAL A 41 -20.04 0.23 -7.91
N GLY A 42 -19.36 0.85 -8.89
CA GLY A 42 -18.02 0.45 -9.34
C GLY A 42 -17.15 0.00 -8.18
N ALA A 43 -16.91 -1.31 -8.10
CA ALA A 43 -16.09 -1.85 -7.02
C ALA A 43 -14.71 -1.21 -7.16
N ASP A 44 -14.38 -0.27 -6.26
CA ASP A 44 -13.09 0.40 -6.25
C ASP A 44 -12.01 -0.68 -6.22
N ARG A 45 -11.27 -0.77 -7.34
CA ARG A 45 -10.23 -1.77 -7.53
C ARG A 45 -9.03 -1.52 -6.62
N VAL A 46 -8.93 -0.30 -6.10
CA VAL A 46 -7.85 0.15 -5.22
C VAL A 46 -8.42 0.42 -3.83
N ARG A 47 -8.02 -0.41 -2.85
CA ARG A 47 -8.45 -0.26 -1.45
C ARG A 47 -7.46 0.61 -0.69
N TRP A 48 -7.71 1.92 -0.66
CA TRP A 48 -6.83 2.91 -0.02
C TRP A 48 -6.52 2.61 1.46
N GLY A 49 -7.48 2.10 2.24
CA GLY A 49 -7.24 1.71 3.63
C GLY A 49 -6.17 0.61 3.78
N ALA A 50 -6.11 -0.33 2.83
CA ALA A 50 -5.11 -1.39 2.84
C ALA A 50 -3.70 -0.88 2.51
N ILE A 51 -3.61 0.09 1.61
CA ILE A 51 -2.35 0.74 1.23
C ILE A 51 -1.75 1.47 2.43
N TRP A 52 -2.56 2.26 3.15
CA TRP A 52 -2.10 2.96 4.35
C TRP A 52 -1.65 2.01 5.45
N ALA A 53 -2.39 0.93 5.69
CA ALA A 53 -2.01 -0.07 6.68
C ALA A 53 -0.68 -0.76 6.31
N GLY A 54 -0.49 -1.15 5.05
CA GLY A 54 0.78 -1.72 4.57
C GLY A 54 1.96 -0.75 4.67
N LEU A 55 1.73 0.52 4.34
CA LEU A 55 2.73 1.58 4.47
C LEU A 55 3.16 1.80 5.92
N LEU A 56 2.22 1.82 6.87
CA LEU A 56 2.52 1.97 8.30
C LEU A 56 3.32 0.77 8.83
N VAL A 57 3.01 -0.44 8.38
CA VAL A 57 3.79 -1.64 8.73
C VAL A 57 5.22 -1.54 8.18
N ALA A 58 5.39 -1.13 6.91
CA ALA A 58 6.72 -0.91 6.35
C ALA A 58 7.50 0.13 7.17
N ILE A 59 6.90 1.26 7.52
CA ILE A 59 7.57 2.29 8.32
C ILE A 59 7.97 1.75 9.70
N ALA A 60 7.06 1.05 10.39
CA ALA A 60 7.34 0.48 11.71
C ALA A 60 8.47 -0.56 11.67
N THR A 61 8.44 -1.48 10.70
CA THR A 61 9.49 -2.48 10.50
C THR A 61 10.82 -1.82 10.14
N GLN A 62 10.79 -0.80 9.28
CA GLN A 62 11.97 -0.01 8.92
C GLN A 62 12.61 0.63 10.15
N MET A 63 11.81 1.23 11.04
CA MET A 63 12.32 1.89 12.26
C MET A 63 13.02 0.90 13.20
N ILE A 64 12.43 -0.29 13.41
CA ILE A 64 13.01 -1.35 14.25
C ILE A 64 14.31 -1.87 13.64
N LEU A 65 14.33 -2.13 12.34
CA LEU A 65 15.53 -2.61 11.65
C LEU A 65 16.62 -1.55 11.57
N SER A 66 16.24 -0.28 11.43
CA SER A 66 17.18 0.84 11.40
C SER A 66 17.83 1.06 12.76
N SER A 67 17.09 0.93 13.86
CA SER A 67 17.68 1.02 15.21
C SER A 67 18.65 -0.14 15.48
N LEU A 68 18.33 -1.35 15.01
CA LEU A 68 19.25 -2.48 15.04
C LEU A 68 20.52 -2.22 14.20
N GLY A 69 20.35 -1.71 12.97
CA GLY A 69 21.47 -1.35 12.10
C GLY A 69 22.37 -0.28 12.72
N LEU A 70 21.79 0.72 13.38
CA LEU A 70 22.52 1.74 14.13
C LEU A 70 23.28 1.13 15.30
N ALA A 71 22.67 0.25 16.09
CA ALA A 71 23.34 -0.42 17.21
C ALA A 71 24.55 -1.23 16.75
N ILE A 72 24.40 -2.00 15.67
CA ILE A 72 25.50 -2.78 15.06
C ILE A 72 26.55 -1.85 14.47
N GLY A 73 26.13 -0.81 13.73
CA GLY A 73 27.04 0.13 13.07
C GLY A 73 27.91 0.92 14.05
N LEU A 74 27.32 1.41 15.15
CA LEU A 74 28.08 2.10 16.20
C LEU A 74 29.08 1.15 16.88
N TYR A 75 28.68 -0.10 17.14
CA TYR A 75 29.58 -1.13 17.67
C TYR A 75 30.72 -1.48 16.69
N SER A 76 30.43 -1.49 15.38
CA SER A 76 31.45 -1.72 14.36
C SER A 76 32.48 -0.60 14.28
N ILE A 77 32.07 0.67 14.43
CA ILE A 77 32.99 1.82 14.42
C ILE A 77 34.00 1.74 15.57
N THR A 78 33.56 1.34 16.77
CA THR A 78 34.48 1.20 17.92
C THR A 78 35.50 0.09 17.69
N GLN A 79 35.11 -0.99 17.00
CA GLN A 79 36.01 -2.09 16.66
C GLN A 79 36.96 -1.76 15.49
N THR A 80 36.50 -1.01 14.48
CA THR A 80 37.37 -0.52 13.40
C THR A 80 38.39 0.50 13.92
N ALA A 81 37.99 1.39 14.82
CA ALA A 81 38.90 2.33 15.48
C ALA A 81 39.96 1.61 16.35
N ALA A 82 39.62 0.44 16.92
CA ALA A 82 40.55 -0.43 17.62
C ALA A 82 41.42 -1.30 16.69
N GLY A 83 41.32 -1.14 15.37
CA GLY A 83 42.05 -1.92 14.37
C GLY A 83 41.57 -3.37 14.23
N ALA A 84 40.46 -3.75 14.88
CA ALA A 84 39.96 -5.12 14.94
C ALA A 84 39.11 -5.52 13.73
N LEU A 85 38.52 -4.56 13.00
CA LEU A 85 37.64 -4.82 11.85
C LEU A 85 37.91 -3.88 10.67
N GLY A 86 38.19 -4.45 9.49
CA GLY A 86 38.30 -3.72 8.21
C GLY A 86 36.94 -3.58 7.51
N ILE A 87 36.06 -2.70 8.00
CA ILE A 87 34.71 -2.52 7.43
C ILE A 87 34.73 -1.40 6.38
N SER A 88 34.41 -1.74 5.13
CA SER A 88 34.23 -0.78 4.04
C SER A 88 32.85 -0.10 4.13
N TRP A 89 32.76 1.18 3.78
CA TRP A 89 31.48 1.92 3.72
C TRP A 89 30.45 1.27 2.77
N SER A 90 30.93 0.53 1.77
CA SER A 90 30.06 -0.27 0.88
C SER A 90 29.32 -1.41 1.60
N ALA A 91 29.91 -1.98 2.66
CA ALA A 91 29.28 -3.04 3.46
C ALA A 91 28.11 -2.50 4.30
N VAL A 92 28.22 -1.26 4.79
CA VAL A 92 27.13 -0.57 5.52
C VAL A 92 25.95 -0.29 4.58
N GLY A 93 26.22 0.21 3.37
CA GLY A 93 25.18 0.47 2.37
C GLY A 93 24.43 -0.80 1.93
N LEU A 94 25.16 -1.89 1.72
CA LEU A 94 24.57 -3.19 1.35
C LEU A 94 23.69 -3.76 2.49
N TRP A 95 24.15 -3.65 3.73
CA TRP A 95 23.39 -4.09 4.90
C TRP A 95 22.07 -3.32 5.05
N SER A 96 22.11 -1.99 4.94
CA SER A 96 20.92 -1.15 4.99
C SER A 96 19.94 -1.47 3.86
N ALA A 97 20.45 -1.79 2.66
CA ALA A 97 19.61 -2.21 1.54
C ALA A 97 18.85 -3.51 1.86
N ILE A 98 19.50 -4.51 2.44
CA ILE A 98 18.86 -5.80 2.79
C ILE A 98 17.66 -5.58 3.72
N TRP A 99 17.80 -4.77 4.76
CA TRP A 99 16.71 -4.52 5.69
C TRP A 99 15.58 -3.70 5.08
N ALA A 100 15.91 -2.75 4.21
CA ALA A 100 14.90 -1.99 3.46
C ALA A 100 14.05 -2.91 2.56
N LEU A 101 14.68 -3.91 1.91
CA LEU A 101 13.97 -4.90 1.10
C LEU A 101 13.01 -5.75 1.94
N ILE A 102 13.44 -6.19 3.11
CA ILE A 102 12.60 -6.95 4.05
C ILE A 102 11.40 -6.12 4.49
N SER A 103 11.63 -4.86 4.83
CA SER A 103 10.57 -3.94 5.24
C SER A 103 9.52 -3.71 4.14
N LEU A 104 9.97 -3.45 2.91
CA LEU A 104 9.11 -3.26 1.74
C LEU A 104 8.31 -4.52 1.37
N PHE A 105 8.93 -5.70 1.51
CA PHE A 105 8.24 -6.97 1.35
C PHE A 105 7.09 -7.11 2.35
N LEU A 106 7.33 -6.85 3.64
CA LEU A 106 6.29 -6.94 4.68
C LEU A 106 5.16 -5.94 4.43
N GLY A 107 5.49 -4.70 4.06
CA GLY A 107 4.49 -3.68 3.73
C GLY A 107 3.61 -4.05 2.53
N GLY A 108 4.22 -4.57 1.46
CA GLY A 108 3.51 -5.07 0.28
C GLY A 108 2.61 -6.26 0.61
N TRP A 109 3.08 -7.18 1.45
CA TRP A 109 2.32 -8.34 1.90
C TRP A 109 1.09 -7.95 2.73
N VAL A 110 1.24 -7.04 3.68
CA VAL A 110 0.11 -6.55 4.50
C VAL A 110 -0.92 -5.82 3.63
N ALA A 111 -0.48 -4.97 2.70
CA ALA A 111 -1.39 -4.26 1.80
C ALA A 111 -2.21 -5.21 0.93
N ALA A 112 -1.60 -6.24 0.35
CA ALA A 112 -2.33 -7.23 -0.45
C ALA A 112 -3.33 -8.04 0.38
N ARG A 113 -2.97 -8.37 1.63
CA ARG A 113 -3.82 -9.16 2.54
C ARG A 113 -5.05 -8.38 3.01
N LEU A 114 -4.90 -7.08 3.24
CA LEU A 114 -5.98 -6.19 3.68
C LEU A 114 -6.83 -5.67 2.51
N ALA A 115 -6.30 -5.66 1.28
CA ALA A 115 -7.04 -5.31 0.09
C ALA A 115 -8.02 -6.41 -0.37
N SER A 116 -7.99 -7.60 0.25
CA SER A 116 -8.71 -8.80 -0.19
C SER A 116 -8.46 -9.10 -1.68
N ALA A 117 -7.21 -8.98 -2.12
CA ALA A 117 -6.86 -9.16 -3.52
C ALA A 117 -7.19 -10.59 -3.99
N THR A 118 -8.13 -10.72 -4.92
CA THR A 118 -8.59 -12.01 -5.50
C THR A 118 -7.68 -12.51 -6.61
N THR A 119 -6.71 -11.71 -7.06
CA THR A 119 -5.69 -12.11 -8.04
C THR A 119 -4.28 -11.71 -7.60
N THR A 120 -3.29 -12.48 -8.04
CA THR A 120 -1.86 -12.20 -7.79
C THR A 120 -1.44 -10.85 -8.36
N ALA A 121 -1.97 -10.49 -9.53
CA ALA A 121 -1.73 -9.20 -10.16
C ALA A 121 -2.29 -8.04 -9.33
N SER A 122 -3.54 -8.16 -8.82
CA SER A 122 -4.13 -7.15 -7.95
C SER A 122 -3.33 -6.96 -6.65
N GLY A 123 -2.80 -8.04 -6.07
CA GLY A 123 -1.93 -7.96 -4.88
C GLY A 123 -0.60 -7.25 -5.17
N ALA A 124 0.04 -7.58 -6.29
CA ALA A 124 1.28 -6.93 -6.73
C ALA A 124 1.09 -5.42 -6.92
N TRP A 125 0.00 -4.97 -7.55
CA TRP A 125 -0.29 -3.54 -7.73
C TRP A 125 -0.42 -2.78 -6.40
N HIS A 126 -1.03 -3.37 -5.38
CA HIS A 126 -1.10 -2.73 -4.05
C HIS A 126 0.30 -2.61 -3.42
N GLY A 127 1.16 -3.63 -3.58
CA GLY A 127 2.56 -3.56 -3.16
C GLY A 127 3.37 -2.49 -3.90
N VAL A 128 3.17 -2.34 -5.21
CA VAL A 128 3.80 -1.28 -6.02
C VAL A 128 3.38 0.10 -5.54
N ILE A 129 2.10 0.31 -5.21
CA ILE A 129 1.62 1.60 -4.69
C ILE A 129 2.23 1.90 -3.32
N VAL A 130 2.35 0.91 -2.44
CA VAL A 130 3.05 1.07 -1.14
C VAL A 130 4.51 1.44 -1.35
N TRP A 131 5.21 0.79 -2.28
CA TRP A 131 6.59 1.13 -2.63
C TRP A 131 6.72 2.57 -3.14
N ALA A 132 5.83 3.00 -4.04
CA ALA A 132 5.85 4.35 -4.59
C ALA A 132 5.63 5.40 -3.48
N LEU A 133 4.65 5.17 -2.60
CA LEU A 133 4.40 6.03 -1.44
C LEU A 133 5.59 6.05 -0.47
N ALA A 134 6.20 4.89 -0.20
CA ALA A 134 7.38 4.80 0.65
C ALA A 134 8.57 5.57 0.07
N LEU A 135 8.79 5.53 -1.25
CA LEU A 135 9.84 6.32 -1.89
C LEU A 135 9.56 7.82 -1.84
N VAL A 136 8.33 8.26 -2.14
CA VAL A 136 7.97 9.68 -2.10
C VAL A 136 8.12 10.21 -0.68
N LEU A 137 7.55 9.53 0.32
CA LEU A 137 7.68 9.94 1.72
C LEU A 137 9.11 9.84 2.21
N GLY A 138 9.82 8.76 1.88
CA GLY A 138 11.21 8.57 2.27
C GLY A 138 12.12 9.68 1.75
N THR A 139 12.02 10.01 0.47
CA THR A 139 12.79 11.11 -0.14
C THR A 139 12.40 12.47 0.45
N LEU A 140 11.12 12.71 0.72
CA LEU A 140 10.64 13.93 1.38
C LEU A 140 11.18 14.04 2.81
N LEU A 141 11.13 12.95 3.59
CA LEU A 141 11.67 12.90 4.95
C LEU A 141 13.18 13.06 4.96
N THR A 142 13.91 12.50 4.00
CA THR A 142 15.35 12.73 3.86
C THR A 142 15.63 14.18 3.51
N ALA A 143 14.88 14.77 2.57
CA ALA A 143 15.03 16.19 2.23
C ALA A 143 14.77 17.08 3.45
N ILE A 144 13.68 16.84 4.18
CA ILE A 144 13.32 17.60 5.38
C ILE A 144 14.29 17.33 6.53
N GLY A 145 14.73 16.09 6.73
CA GLY A 145 15.61 15.67 7.81
C GLY A 145 17.05 16.16 7.64
N VAL A 146 17.59 16.09 6.42
CA VAL A 146 18.87 16.73 6.06
C VAL A 146 18.76 18.23 6.28
N THR A 147 17.66 18.86 5.86
CA THR A 147 17.45 20.29 6.05
C THR A 147 17.05 20.66 7.49
N GLY A 148 16.60 19.73 8.33
CA GLY A 148 16.12 19.97 9.70
C GLY A 148 17.19 19.73 10.76
N VAL A 149 18.03 18.72 10.58
CA VAL A 149 19.25 18.50 11.39
C VAL A 149 20.32 19.54 11.02
N LEU A 150 20.42 19.92 9.74
CA LEU A 150 21.34 20.96 9.27
C LEU A 150 20.71 22.36 9.24
N GLY A 151 19.38 22.48 9.41
CA GLY A 151 18.64 23.74 9.33
C GLY A 151 18.90 24.74 10.45
N TYR A 152 19.54 24.29 11.52
CA TYR A 152 20.12 25.17 12.54
C TYR A 152 21.39 25.90 12.04
N LEU A 153 21.88 25.57 10.84
CA LEU A 153 23.00 26.24 10.17
C LEU A 153 22.54 26.67 8.76
N PRO A 154 22.26 27.96 8.52
CA PRO A 154 21.49 28.43 7.35
C PRO A 154 22.06 28.15 5.94
N SER A 155 23.17 27.41 5.74
CA SER A 155 23.90 27.50 4.46
C SER A 155 24.85 26.35 4.07
N ARG A 156 24.68 25.09 4.49
CA ARG A 156 25.74 24.06 4.27
C ARG A 156 25.43 22.87 3.37
N VAL A 157 24.25 22.73 2.78
CA VAL A 157 23.96 21.59 1.87
C VAL A 157 24.63 21.76 0.49
N LEU A 158 24.85 23.01 0.05
CA LEU A 158 25.53 23.28 -1.24
C LEU A 158 27.06 23.42 -1.13
N THR A 159 27.62 23.31 0.08
CA THR A 159 29.06 23.54 0.32
C THR A 159 29.72 22.44 1.16
N THR A 160 29.14 21.24 1.25
CA THR A 160 29.75 20.13 2.00
C THR A 160 31.13 19.84 1.39
N PRO A 161 32.25 20.21 2.05
CA PRO A 161 33.57 20.03 1.46
C PRO A 161 33.84 18.54 1.31
N GLY A 162 34.31 18.12 0.12
CA GLY A 162 34.66 16.73 -0.15
C GLY A 162 33.59 15.88 -0.85
N VAL A 163 32.44 16.45 -1.23
CA VAL A 163 31.49 15.77 -2.14
C VAL A 163 31.93 16.02 -3.59
N THR A 164 32.42 14.98 -4.25
CA THR A 164 32.85 15.04 -5.66
C THR A 164 31.70 14.68 -6.61
N PRO A 165 31.74 15.10 -7.90
CA PRO A 165 30.77 14.65 -8.89
C PRO A 165 30.67 13.12 -9.01
N THR A 166 31.78 12.42 -8.76
CA THR A 166 31.83 10.95 -8.71
C THR A 166 31.07 10.35 -7.53
N ASP A 167 31.05 11.01 -6.37
CA ASP A 167 30.24 10.57 -5.22
C ASP A 167 28.75 10.71 -5.50
N ILE A 168 28.35 11.82 -6.15
CA ILE A 168 26.96 12.05 -6.55
C ILE A 168 26.52 10.97 -7.54
N ALA A 169 27.35 10.68 -8.56
CA ALA A 169 27.06 9.65 -9.56
C ALA A 169 26.96 8.24 -8.94
N SER A 170 27.89 7.88 -8.04
CA SER A 170 27.88 6.59 -7.35
C SER A 170 26.62 6.41 -6.49
N ASN A 171 26.26 7.44 -5.72
CA ASN A 171 25.05 7.41 -4.89
C ASN A 171 23.77 7.37 -5.73
N ALA A 172 23.75 8.02 -6.89
CA ALA A 172 22.62 7.96 -7.82
C ALA A 172 22.39 6.54 -8.36
N TRP A 173 23.46 5.83 -8.75
CA TRP A 173 23.36 4.43 -9.17
C TRP A 173 22.89 3.51 -8.05
N GLY A 174 23.42 3.69 -6.83
CA GLY A 174 22.98 2.93 -5.66
C GLY A 174 21.50 3.13 -5.35
N PHE A 175 21.03 4.38 -5.39
CA PHE A 175 19.60 4.69 -5.20
C PHE A 175 18.74 4.06 -6.29
N PHE A 176 19.13 4.17 -7.56
CA PHE A 176 18.39 3.61 -8.68
C PHE A 176 18.24 2.09 -8.56
N ILE A 177 19.35 1.38 -8.33
CA ILE A 177 19.35 -0.09 -8.18
C ILE A 177 18.54 -0.48 -6.94
N GLY A 178 18.76 0.20 -5.81
CA GLY A 178 18.02 -0.04 -4.57
C GLY A 178 16.52 0.17 -4.73
N ALA A 179 16.10 1.20 -5.48
CA ALA A 179 14.69 1.47 -5.77
C ALA A 179 14.07 0.35 -6.61
N LEU A 180 14.77 -0.15 -7.63
CA LEU A 180 14.31 -1.28 -8.44
C LEU A 180 14.20 -2.58 -7.64
N LEU A 181 15.17 -2.86 -6.78
CA LEU A 181 15.12 -4.02 -5.88
C LEU A 181 13.97 -3.90 -4.88
N GLY A 182 13.76 -2.71 -4.33
CA GLY A 182 12.64 -2.40 -3.44
C GLY A 182 11.29 -2.61 -4.11
N LEU A 183 11.17 -2.21 -5.38
CA LEU A 183 9.98 -2.44 -6.18
C LEU A 183 9.70 -3.93 -6.35
N ALA A 184 10.73 -4.70 -6.72
CA ALA A 184 10.62 -6.15 -6.87
C ALA A 184 10.21 -6.83 -5.57
N ALA A 185 10.82 -6.43 -4.44
CA ALA A 185 10.50 -6.95 -3.12
C ALA A 185 9.05 -6.63 -2.69
N ALA A 186 8.59 -5.41 -2.90
CA ALA A 186 7.22 -5.01 -2.56
C ALA A 186 6.17 -5.68 -3.46
N ALA A 187 6.45 -5.77 -4.76
CA ALA A 187 5.59 -6.47 -5.72
C ALA A 187 5.49 -7.97 -5.39
N TRP A 188 6.60 -8.59 -5.01
CA TRP A 188 6.62 -9.97 -4.53
C TRP A 188 5.85 -10.13 -3.22
N GLY A 189 6.07 -9.27 -2.24
CA GLY A 189 5.31 -9.30 -0.97
C GLY A 189 3.81 -9.24 -1.23
N GLY A 190 3.38 -8.35 -2.13
CA GLY A 190 2.00 -8.22 -2.56
C GLY A 190 1.44 -9.43 -3.31
N SER A 191 2.26 -10.12 -4.11
CA SER A 191 1.83 -11.30 -4.86
C SER A 191 1.60 -12.52 -3.95
N VAL A 192 2.41 -12.67 -2.89
CA VAL A 192 2.32 -13.76 -1.90
C VAL A 192 1.15 -13.59 -0.93
N GLY A 193 0.65 -12.36 -0.73
CA GLY A 193 -0.40 -12.05 0.24
C GLY A 193 -1.80 -12.60 -0.06
N LYS A 194 -2.02 -13.27 -1.20
CA LYS A 194 -3.33 -13.74 -1.66
C LYS A 194 -3.97 -14.76 -0.69
N ARG A 195 -5.23 -14.53 -0.28
CA ARG A 195 -6.04 -15.60 0.34
C ARG A 195 -6.47 -16.58 -0.75
N ARG A 196 -6.14 -17.86 -0.57
CA ARG A 196 -6.71 -18.94 -1.38
C ARG A 196 -8.19 -19.01 -1.00
N GLU A 197 -9.08 -18.61 -1.91
CA GLU A 197 -10.48 -18.98 -1.80
C GLU A 197 -10.51 -20.51 -1.85
N GLY A 198 -10.88 -21.11 -0.72
CA GLY A 198 -10.99 -22.55 -0.63
C GLY A 198 -12.01 -23.01 -1.65
N THR A 199 -11.58 -23.85 -2.58
CA THR A 199 -12.45 -24.77 -3.28
C THR A 199 -13.08 -25.66 -2.22
N GLU A 200 -14.29 -25.31 -1.78
CA GLU A 200 -15.17 -26.26 -1.12
C GLU A 200 -15.52 -27.33 -2.16
N ALA A 201 -15.12 -28.57 -1.87
CA ALA A 201 -15.45 -29.79 -2.60
C ALA A 201 -16.35 -30.66 -1.73
#